data_AF-A0A8G1QQM7-F1
#
_entry.id   AF-A0A8G1QQM7-F1
#
_cell.length_a   1.000
_cell.length_b   1.000
_cell.length_c   1.000
_cell.angle_alpha   90.00
_cell.angle_beta   90.00
_cell.angle_gamma   90.00
#
_symmetry.space_group_name_H-M   'P 1'
#
loop_
_entity.id
_entity.type
_entity.pdbx_description
1 polymer ?
#
loop_
_entity_poly.entity_id
_entity_poly.type
_entity_poly.pdbx_seq_one_letter_code
_entity_poly.pdbx_strand_id
1 'polypeptide(L)'
;MFQLTLFKGAYIMSPGHVPGAGHHQAESVSTAVGCPGGDITCMRSVNYTTLMTIDSEVASKYSYQLQPRIDGGIVADTYEAQLYQKNFHFSGPVVTSHERHEENSHSSSYVTSAADIAAELQMYFPSITEDVVEEILKLYPASRYANAGYRFADIRQGFDMTGKNLALTQALHNEMWNGITYYWYNIYSNVPTNGLTSSSSSSVNVTVARTMQQYLLAFVLTGNPNTLWLDDKIYCPKYRNATNTISFNTTMSITFDDLANDKTLF
;
A
#
# COMPACT_ATOMS: atom_id res chain seq x y z
N MET A 1 -24.59 -24.09 -6.49
CA MET A 1 -24.61 -22.85 -5.69
C MET A 1 -24.11 -21.75 -6.62
N PHE A 2 -24.97 -20.82 -7.04
CA PHE A 2 -24.56 -19.72 -7.92
C PHE A 2 -23.74 -18.72 -7.11
N GLN A 3 -22.46 -18.59 -7.45
CA GLN A 3 -21.55 -17.68 -6.79
C GLN A 3 -21.78 -16.29 -7.34
N LEU A 4 -22.25 -15.37 -6.49
CA LEU A 4 -22.35 -13.97 -6.85
C LEU A 4 -20.96 -13.34 -6.79
N THR A 5 -20.34 -13.12 -7.94
CA THR A 5 -19.17 -12.23 -8.05
C THR A 5 -19.67 -10.79 -8.05
N LEU A 6 -19.33 -10.02 -7.00
CA LEU A 6 -19.80 -8.63 -6.84
C LEU A 6 -19.14 -7.64 -7.83
N PHE A 7 -17.98 -7.99 -8.36
CA PHE A 7 -17.23 -7.17 -9.32
C PHE A 7 -16.55 -8.05 -10.38
N LYS A 8 -16.33 -7.49 -11.57
CA LYS A 8 -15.82 -8.23 -12.74
C LYS A 8 -14.32 -8.06 -12.97
N GLY A 9 -13.68 -7.10 -12.31
CA GLY A 9 -12.26 -6.78 -12.44
C GLY A 9 -11.81 -5.92 -11.25
N ALA A 10 -10.50 -5.86 -10.99
CA ALA A 10 -9.93 -5.03 -9.93
C ALA A 10 -8.82 -4.13 -10.48
N TYR A 11 -8.87 -2.84 -10.15
CA TYR A 11 -7.80 -1.89 -10.42
C TYR A 11 -7.32 -1.37 -9.06
N ILE A 12 -6.10 -1.73 -8.66
CA ILE A 12 -5.56 -1.48 -7.33
C ILE A 12 -4.39 -0.50 -7.47
N MET A 13 -4.45 0.61 -6.76
CA MET A 13 -3.37 1.60 -6.75
C MET A 13 -2.83 1.67 -5.34
N SER A 14 -1.54 1.42 -5.18
CA SER A 14 -0.82 1.54 -3.91
C SER A 14 -1.49 0.68 -2.84
N PRO A 15 -1.33 -0.66 -2.87
CA PRO A 15 -2.02 -1.60 -1.97
C PRO A 15 -1.50 -1.54 -0.50
N GLY A 16 -1.17 -0.34 -0.02
CA GLY A 16 -0.68 -0.06 1.32
C GLY A 16 -1.63 -0.61 2.38
N HIS A 17 -1.12 -1.54 3.17
CA HIS A 17 -1.77 -2.00 4.38
C HIS A 17 -0.77 -1.98 5.52
N VAL A 18 -0.94 -1.01 6.42
CA VAL A 18 -0.12 -0.88 7.61
C VAL A 18 -0.65 -1.85 8.68
N PRO A 19 0.22 -2.55 9.44
CA PRO A 19 -0.19 -3.18 10.68
C PRO A 19 -0.67 -2.08 11.62
N GLY A 20 -1.97 -1.91 11.80
CA GLY A 20 -2.49 -0.83 12.65
C GLY A 20 -2.92 -1.31 14.03
N ALA A 21 -3.59 -0.40 14.76
CA ALA A 21 -4.13 -0.62 16.11
C ALA A 21 -4.83 -1.97 16.33
N GLY A 22 -4.34 -2.75 17.29
CA GLY A 22 -4.99 -3.96 17.82
C GLY A 22 -5.91 -3.68 19.01
N HIS A 23 -6.29 -4.73 19.74
CA HIS A 23 -7.20 -4.65 20.88
C HIS A 23 -6.74 -3.66 21.96
N HIS A 24 -5.43 -3.60 22.22
CA HIS A 24 -4.84 -2.70 23.21
C HIS A 24 -5.15 -1.22 22.94
N GLN A 25 -5.17 -0.81 21.67
CA GLN A 25 -5.46 0.57 21.28
C GLN A 25 -6.94 0.90 21.46
N ALA A 26 -7.84 -0.03 21.10
CA ALA A 26 -9.28 0.14 21.35
C ALA A 26 -9.59 0.21 22.86
N GLU A 27 -8.90 -0.60 23.68
CA GLU A 27 -9.00 -0.57 25.14
C GLU A 27 -8.42 0.72 25.75
N SER A 28 -7.39 1.30 25.13
CA SER A 28 -6.84 2.59 25.55
C SER A 28 -7.85 3.72 25.35
N VAL A 29 -8.55 3.75 24.21
CA VAL A 29 -9.63 4.71 23.95
C VAL A 29 -10.78 4.48 24.93
N SER A 30 -11.23 3.22 25.10
CA SER A 30 -12.38 2.92 25.97
C SER A 30 -12.09 3.28 27.43
N THR A 31 -10.88 3.01 27.91
CA THR A 31 -10.45 3.40 29.27
C THR A 31 -10.41 4.91 29.43
N ALA A 32 -9.89 5.64 28.43
CA ALA A 32 -9.78 7.10 28.47
C ALA A 32 -11.14 7.82 28.48
N VAL A 33 -12.18 7.23 27.89
CA VAL A 33 -13.56 7.77 27.94
C VAL A 33 -14.39 7.27 29.14
N GLY A 34 -13.78 6.51 30.07
CA GLY A 34 -14.45 6.01 31.26
C GLY A 34 -15.24 4.71 31.09
N CYS A 35 -14.97 3.97 30.00
CA CYS A 35 -15.56 2.66 29.69
C CYS A 35 -14.48 1.55 29.68
N PRO A 36 -13.85 1.24 30.83
CA PRO A 36 -12.79 0.23 30.89
C PRO A 36 -13.31 -1.13 30.41
N GLY A 37 -12.48 -1.86 29.67
CA GLY A 37 -12.84 -3.17 29.08
C GLY A 37 -13.73 -3.08 27.83
N GLY A 38 -14.05 -1.87 27.36
CA GLY A 38 -14.69 -1.69 26.05
C GLY A 38 -16.18 -2.05 26.00
N ASP A 39 -16.92 -1.92 27.11
CA ASP A 39 -18.37 -2.13 27.10
C ASP A 39 -19.04 -1.24 26.04
N ILE A 40 -19.57 -1.88 25.00
CA ILE A 40 -20.17 -1.19 23.86
C ILE A 40 -21.39 -0.36 24.24
N THR A 41 -22.10 -0.73 25.32
CA THR A 41 -23.24 0.04 25.84
C THR A 41 -22.75 1.35 26.44
N CYS A 42 -21.69 1.29 27.25
CA CYS A 42 -21.01 2.47 27.79
C CYS A 42 -20.46 3.34 26.65
N MET A 43 -19.71 2.74 25.71
CA MET A 43 -19.10 3.46 24.58
C MET A 43 -20.15 4.18 23.72
N ARG A 44 -21.32 3.58 23.49
CA ARG A 44 -22.43 4.20 22.75
C ARG A 44 -23.09 5.38 23.47
N SER A 45 -22.89 5.50 24.79
CA SER A 45 -23.39 6.62 25.59
C SER A 45 -22.42 7.81 25.66
N VAL A 46 -21.16 7.60 25.28
CA VAL A 46 -20.14 8.66 25.25
C VAL A 46 -20.52 9.69 24.18
N ASN A 47 -20.38 10.97 24.52
CA ASN A 47 -20.63 12.06 23.58
C ASN A 47 -19.66 11.98 22.40
N TYR A 48 -20.17 12.16 21.18
CA TYR A 48 -19.38 12.10 19.94
C TYR A 48 -18.13 12.98 19.97
N THR A 49 -18.24 14.22 20.47
CA THR A 49 -17.10 15.15 20.53
C THR A 49 -16.03 14.65 21.48
N THR A 50 -16.43 14.14 22.66
CA THR A 50 -15.50 13.52 23.61
C THR A 50 -14.80 12.32 23.01
N LEU A 51 -15.55 11.44 22.33
CA LEU A 51 -15.00 10.25 21.71
C LEU A 51 -13.99 10.63 20.61
N MET A 52 -14.31 11.61 19.75
CA MET A 52 -13.42 12.05 18.68
C MET A 52 -12.13 12.71 19.22
N THR A 53 -12.24 13.54 20.26
CA THR A 53 -11.08 14.18 20.88
C THR A 53 -10.15 13.14 21.51
N ILE A 54 -10.70 12.24 22.32
CA ILE A 54 -9.91 11.20 23.00
C ILE A 54 -9.31 10.22 21.99
N ASP A 55 -10.06 9.81 20.97
CA ASP A 55 -9.52 8.95 19.92
C ASP A 55 -8.34 9.61 19.20
N SER A 56 -8.45 10.90 18.87
CA SER A 56 -7.36 11.66 18.23
C SER A 56 -6.12 11.78 19.14
N GLU A 57 -6.32 12.01 20.44
CA GLU A 57 -5.23 12.09 21.42
C GLU A 57 -4.52 10.74 21.59
N VAL A 58 -5.27 9.64 21.68
CA VAL A 58 -4.72 8.29 21.81
C VAL A 58 -4.01 7.88 20.52
N ALA A 59 -4.60 8.14 19.35
CA ALA A 59 -3.96 7.90 18.06
C ALA A 59 -2.64 8.68 17.91
N SER A 60 -2.62 9.96 18.30
CA SER A 60 -1.41 10.78 18.27
C SER A 60 -0.35 10.32 19.26
N LYS A 61 -0.74 9.89 20.45
CA LYS A 61 0.19 9.45 21.50
C LYS A 61 0.95 8.19 21.10
N TYR A 62 0.28 7.29 20.40
CA TYR A 62 0.81 5.98 20.02
C TYR A 62 1.14 5.87 18.53
N SER A 63 1.06 6.98 17.79
CA SER A 63 1.34 7.07 16.36
C SER A 63 0.67 5.96 15.53
N TYR A 64 -0.59 5.62 15.82
CA TYR A 64 -1.32 4.58 15.09
C TYR A 64 -2.47 5.15 14.27
N GLN A 65 -2.91 4.35 13.30
CA GLN A 65 -4.13 4.59 12.53
C GLN A 65 -5.18 3.51 12.81
N LEU A 66 -6.43 3.93 13.00
CA LEU A 66 -7.58 3.02 12.96
C LEU A 66 -7.75 2.52 11.52
N GLN A 67 -7.60 1.21 11.33
CA GLN A 67 -7.62 0.57 10.02
C GLN A 67 -8.30 -0.81 10.12
N PRO A 68 -8.71 -1.44 9.00
CA PRO A 68 -9.27 -2.79 9.01
C PRO A 68 -8.38 -3.80 9.76
N ARG A 69 -9.01 -4.76 10.45
CA ARG A 69 -8.33 -5.81 11.22
C ARG A 69 -8.91 -7.17 10.95
N ILE A 70 -8.08 -8.17 11.28
CA ILE A 70 -8.49 -9.56 11.32
C ILE A 70 -9.63 -9.69 12.32
N ASP A 71 -10.84 -9.88 11.82
CA ASP A 71 -12.06 -10.08 12.60
C ASP A 71 -12.50 -11.55 12.59
N GLY A 72 -11.79 -12.42 11.86
CA GLY A 72 -12.13 -13.83 11.67
C GLY A 72 -13.35 -14.04 10.76
N GLY A 73 -13.90 -12.97 10.19
CA GLY A 73 -15.09 -12.95 9.36
C GLY A 73 -14.80 -12.37 7.98
N ILE A 74 -14.94 -11.05 7.83
CA ILE A 74 -14.67 -10.36 6.56
C ILE A 74 -13.17 -10.40 6.24
N VAL A 75 -12.33 -10.20 7.25
CA VAL A 75 -10.87 -10.30 7.18
C VAL A 75 -10.45 -11.46 8.06
N ALA A 76 -10.32 -12.64 7.48
CA ALA A 76 -10.05 -13.86 8.24
C ALA A 76 -8.58 -14.00 8.69
N ASP A 77 -7.64 -13.37 7.97
CA ASP A 77 -6.20 -13.36 8.30
C ASP A 77 -5.53 -12.16 7.58
N THR A 78 -4.23 -12.02 7.74
CA THR A 78 -3.38 -11.06 7.02
C THR A 78 -3.52 -11.21 5.51
N TYR A 79 -3.33 -10.11 4.80
CA TYR A 79 -3.42 -10.03 3.34
C TYR A 79 -2.56 -11.09 2.64
N GLU A 80 -1.30 -11.21 3.06
CA GLU A 80 -0.36 -12.18 2.50
C GLU A 80 -0.77 -13.62 2.79
N ALA A 81 -1.17 -13.94 4.02
CA ALA A 81 -1.60 -15.29 4.36
C ALA A 81 -2.79 -15.73 3.49
N GLN A 82 -3.78 -14.85 3.32
CA GLN A 82 -4.95 -15.11 2.49
C GLN A 82 -4.57 -15.37 1.02
N LEU A 83 -3.67 -14.56 0.45
CA LEU A 83 -3.25 -14.69 -0.94
C LEU A 83 -2.35 -15.92 -1.18
N TYR A 84 -1.35 -16.16 -0.32
CA TYR A 84 -0.46 -17.31 -0.44
C TYR A 84 -1.19 -18.64 -0.22
N GLN A 85 -2.20 -18.67 0.64
CA GLN A 85 -3.06 -19.85 0.84
C GLN A 85 -4.18 -19.95 -0.22
N LYS A 86 -4.28 -18.98 -1.13
CA LYS A 86 -5.33 -18.89 -2.15
C LYS A 86 -6.74 -18.85 -1.58
N ASN A 87 -6.90 -18.29 -0.39
CA ASN A 87 -8.19 -18.09 0.25
C ASN A 87 -8.82 -16.77 -0.20
N PHE A 88 -9.07 -16.66 -1.50
CA PHE A 88 -9.80 -15.56 -2.10
C PHE A 88 -10.68 -16.12 -3.22
N HIS A 89 -11.80 -15.47 -3.48
CA HIS A 89 -12.75 -15.93 -4.49
C HIS A 89 -12.94 -14.90 -5.60
N PHE A 90 -11.89 -14.75 -6.41
CA PHE A 90 -11.84 -13.83 -7.53
C PHE A 90 -11.01 -14.41 -8.69
N SER A 91 -11.50 -14.26 -9.91
CA SER A 91 -10.85 -14.76 -11.13
C SER A 91 -10.90 -13.77 -12.30
N GLY A 92 -11.27 -12.51 -12.02
CA GLY A 92 -11.32 -11.46 -13.03
C GLY A 92 -9.93 -10.91 -13.36
N PRO A 93 -9.82 -10.04 -14.38
CA PRO A 93 -8.58 -9.35 -14.68
C PRO A 93 -8.22 -8.36 -13.56
N VAL A 94 -6.90 -8.17 -13.35
CA VAL A 94 -6.36 -7.23 -12.36
C VAL A 94 -5.30 -6.33 -12.98
N VAL A 95 -5.39 -5.04 -12.67
CA VAL A 95 -4.29 -4.09 -12.80
C VAL A 95 -3.88 -3.68 -11.39
N THR A 96 -2.59 -3.77 -11.08
CA THR A 96 -2.03 -3.11 -9.90
C THR A 96 -1.05 -2.03 -10.31
N SER A 97 -0.84 -1.06 -9.42
CA SER A 97 0.26 -0.12 -9.55
C SER A 97 0.74 0.35 -8.19
N HIS A 98 1.96 0.84 -8.12
CA HIS A 98 2.45 1.60 -6.98
C HIS A 98 3.37 2.73 -7.46
N GLU A 99 3.68 3.65 -6.58
CA GLU A 99 4.64 4.71 -6.84
C GLU A 99 6.05 4.23 -6.47
N ARG A 100 7.05 4.81 -7.12
CA ARG A 100 8.44 4.39 -6.91
C ARG A 100 8.92 4.63 -5.47
N HIS A 101 8.36 5.65 -4.80
CA HIS A 101 8.86 6.18 -3.53
C HIS A 101 7.70 6.67 -2.64
N GLU A 102 6.64 5.88 -2.47
CA GLU A 102 5.44 6.25 -1.68
C GLU A 102 5.83 6.64 -0.24
N GLU A 103 6.70 5.84 0.35
CA GLU A 103 7.11 5.97 1.75
C GLU A 103 8.15 7.08 1.99
N ASN A 104 8.69 7.71 0.95
CA ASN A 104 9.64 8.82 1.15
C ASN A 104 8.97 10.02 1.83
N SER A 105 7.66 10.20 1.64
CA SER A 105 6.89 11.23 2.34
C SER A 105 6.77 10.96 3.85
N HIS A 106 7.00 9.72 4.28
CA HIS A 106 7.01 9.28 5.68
C HIS A 106 8.43 9.08 6.22
N SER A 107 9.47 9.55 5.51
CA SER A 107 10.84 9.48 6.04
C SER A 107 10.95 10.30 7.34
N SER A 108 11.33 9.65 8.43
CA SER A 108 11.42 10.25 9.76
C SER A 108 12.82 10.82 10.01
N SER A 109 12.90 12.08 10.46
CA SER A 109 14.15 12.68 10.91
C SER A 109 14.68 12.09 12.22
N TYR A 110 13.84 11.33 12.94
CA TYR A 110 14.21 10.62 14.17
C TYR A 110 14.96 9.32 13.89
N VAL A 111 14.86 8.78 12.66
CA VAL A 111 15.60 7.59 12.24
C VAL A 111 16.94 8.01 11.69
N THR A 112 17.98 7.88 12.52
CA THR A 112 19.33 8.37 12.22
C THR A 112 20.38 7.25 12.11
N SER A 113 20.04 6.06 12.60
CA SER A 113 20.97 4.93 12.70
C SER A 113 20.30 3.59 12.33
N ALA A 114 21.11 2.54 12.20
CA ALA A 114 20.60 1.17 12.00
C ALA A 114 19.84 0.66 13.24
N ALA A 115 20.22 1.11 14.44
CA ALA A 115 19.50 0.77 15.67
C ALA A 115 18.11 1.40 15.70
N ASP A 116 17.96 2.64 15.20
CA ASP A 116 16.65 3.29 15.07
C ASP A 116 15.77 2.52 14.07
N ILE A 117 16.33 2.06 12.94
CA ILE A 117 15.61 1.22 11.98
C ILE A 117 15.12 -0.08 12.63
N ALA A 118 15.96 -0.75 13.41
CA ALA A 118 15.57 -1.97 14.13
C ALA A 118 14.44 -1.71 15.12
N ALA A 119 14.52 -0.60 15.88
CA ALA A 119 13.48 -0.20 16.82
C ALA A 119 12.15 0.10 16.11
N GLU A 120 12.19 0.79 14.97
CA GLU A 120 11.01 1.02 14.14
C GLU A 120 10.41 -0.29 13.61
N LEU A 121 11.24 -1.19 13.07
CA LEU A 121 10.78 -2.50 12.58
C LEU A 121 10.11 -3.33 13.69
N GLN A 122 10.61 -3.26 14.94
CA GLN A 122 9.98 -3.92 16.07
C GLN A 122 8.57 -3.38 16.37
N MET A 123 8.29 -2.10 16.07
CA MET A 123 6.95 -1.55 16.23
C MET A 123 5.96 -2.16 15.24
N TYR A 124 6.38 -2.38 14.00
CA TYR A 124 5.56 -3.03 12.96
C TYR A 124 5.47 -4.55 13.15
N PHE A 125 6.57 -5.16 13.57
CA PHE A 125 6.73 -6.60 13.73
C PHE A 125 7.27 -6.91 15.14
N PRO A 126 6.42 -6.93 16.18
CA PRO A 126 6.87 -7.11 17.58
C PRO A 126 7.58 -8.43 17.88
N SER A 127 7.54 -9.39 16.96
CA SER A 127 8.24 -10.68 17.06
C SER A 127 9.39 -10.83 16.06
N ILE A 128 9.80 -9.75 15.37
CA ILE A 128 10.96 -9.78 14.49
C ILE A 128 12.21 -10.10 15.31
N THR A 129 13.06 -10.97 14.76
CA THR A 129 14.30 -11.43 15.40
C THR A 129 15.51 -10.66 14.86
N GLU A 130 16.60 -10.64 15.63
CA GLU A 130 17.81 -9.90 15.26
C GLU A 130 18.40 -10.34 13.92
N ASP A 131 18.39 -11.64 13.62
CA ASP A 131 18.88 -12.21 12.36
C ASP A 131 18.06 -11.74 11.14
N VAL A 132 16.73 -11.60 11.30
CA VAL A 132 15.87 -11.04 10.26
C VAL A 132 16.19 -9.56 10.04
N VAL A 133 16.39 -8.78 11.12
CA VAL A 133 16.80 -7.37 11.02
C VAL A 133 18.15 -7.24 10.32
N GLU A 134 19.13 -8.09 10.65
CA GLU A 134 20.44 -8.09 10.00
C GLU A 134 20.35 -8.34 8.50
N GLU A 135 19.53 -9.30 8.06
CA GLU A 135 19.34 -9.56 6.63
C GLU A 135 18.64 -8.40 5.92
N ILE A 136 17.63 -7.76 6.54
CA ILE A 136 17.03 -6.52 6.01
C ILE A 136 18.11 -5.45 5.81
N LEU A 137 18.94 -5.20 6.82
CA LEU A 137 19.97 -4.17 6.74
C LEU A 137 21.02 -4.48 5.66
N LYS A 138 21.28 -5.76 5.37
CA LYS A 138 22.16 -6.21 4.28
C LYS A 138 21.54 -6.02 2.90
N LEU A 139 20.25 -6.31 2.73
CA LEU A 139 19.49 -6.06 1.50
C LEU A 139 19.35 -4.56 1.19
N TYR A 140 19.34 -3.73 2.23
CA TYR A 140 19.25 -2.27 2.15
C TYR A 140 20.54 -1.62 2.67
N PRO A 141 21.68 -1.68 1.98
CA PRO A 141 22.95 -1.19 2.51
C PRO A 141 22.95 0.35 2.67
N ALA A 142 23.44 0.84 3.81
CA ALA A 142 23.42 2.27 4.15
C ALA A 142 24.06 3.18 3.09
N SER A 143 25.08 2.69 2.36
CA SER A 143 25.78 3.42 1.30
C SER A 143 24.91 3.81 0.10
N ARG A 144 23.71 3.23 -0.04
CA ARG A 144 22.76 3.56 -1.12
C ARG A 144 21.80 4.70 -0.77
N TYR A 145 21.85 5.22 0.45
CA TYR A 145 20.89 6.20 0.95
C TYR A 145 21.58 7.44 1.45
N ALA A 146 20.95 8.60 1.24
CA ALA A 146 21.46 9.87 1.75
C ALA A 146 21.45 9.93 3.29
N ASN A 147 20.51 9.22 3.93
CA ASN A 147 20.39 9.11 5.39
C ASN A 147 19.59 7.84 5.77
N ALA A 148 19.56 7.53 7.07
CA ALA A 148 18.84 6.37 7.60
C ALA A 148 17.31 6.48 7.46
N GLY A 149 16.74 7.69 7.46
CA GLY A 149 15.30 7.91 7.22
C GLY A 149 14.85 7.45 5.83
N TYR A 150 15.58 7.80 4.77
CA TYR A 150 15.29 7.31 3.41
C TYR A 150 15.56 5.82 3.24
N ARG A 151 16.55 5.29 3.98
CA ARG A 151 16.79 3.84 4.03
C ARG A 151 15.59 3.12 4.62
N PHE A 152 15.05 3.63 5.72
CA PHE A 152 13.87 3.08 6.35
C PHE A 152 12.63 3.21 5.46
N ALA A 153 12.43 4.35 4.80
CA ALA A 153 11.36 4.54 3.84
C ALA A 153 11.37 3.48 2.72
N ASP A 154 12.54 3.14 2.17
CA ASP A 154 12.66 2.07 1.16
C ASP A 154 12.38 0.66 1.73
N ILE A 155 12.73 0.41 3.00
CA ILE A 155 12.36 -0.83 3.70
C ILE A 155 10.84 -0.91 3.85
N ARG A 156 10.20 0.18 4.29
CA ARG A 156 8.74 0.28 4.40
C ARG A 156 8.05 0.09 3.06
N GLN A 157 8.54 0.73 1.99
CA GLN A 157 8.05 0.52 0.63
C GLN A 157 8.03 -0.97 0.26
N GLY A 158 9.06 -1.71 0.69
CA GLY A 158 9.16 -3.16 0.51
C GLY A 158 7.96 -3.91 1.08
N PHE A 159 7.72 -3.79 2.39
CA PHE A 159 6.67 -4.57 3.06
C PHE A 159 5.25 -3.96 2.96
N ASP A 160 5.13 -2.64 2.79
CA ASP A 160 3.83 -1.96 2.67
C ASP A 160 3.28 -2.01 1.23
N MET A 161 4.15 -2.05 0.20
CA MET A 161 3.73 -1.93 -1.21
C MET A 161 4.18 -3.11 -2.08
N THR A 162 5.49 -3.24 -2.35
CA THR A 162 5.97 -4.18 -3.37
C THR A 162 5.73 -5.64 -2.95
N GLY A 163 5.89 -5.96 -1.66
CA GLY A 163 5.61 -7.30 -1.11
C GLY A 163 4.14 -7.68 -1.25
N LYS A 164 3.23 -6.74 -1.04
CA LYS A 164 1.78 -6.94 -1.25
C LYS A 164 1.47 -7.19 -2.72
N ASN A 165 2.01 -6.36 -3.61
CA ASN A 165 1.88 -6.54 -5.05
C ASN A 165 2.42 -7.90 -5.51
N LEU A 166 3.54 -8.35 -4.96
CA LEU A 166 4.11 -9.66 -5.27
C LEU A 166 3.21 -10.80 -4.82
N ALA A 167 2.69 -10.75 -3.58
CA ALA A 167 1.75 -11.76 -3.08
C ALA A 167 0.50 -11.88 -3.97
N LEU A 168 -0.08 -10.75 -4.38
CA LEU A 168 -1.23 -10.72 -5.29
C LEU A 168 -0.88 -11.29 -6.66
N THR A 169 0.29 -10.92 -7.18
CA THR A 169 0.79 -11.38 -8.45
C THR A 169 0.94 -12.91 -8.48
N GLN A 170 1.53 -13.49 -7.45
CA GLN A 170 1.67 -14.94 -7.33
C GLN A 170 0.32 -15.64 -7.18
N ALA A 171 -0.58 -15.08 -6.36
CA ALA A 171 -1.93 -15.60 -6.18
C ALA A 171 -2.71 -15.66 -7.50
N LEU A 172 -2.46 -14.70 -8.40
CA LEU A 172 -3.07 -14.62 -9.73
C LEU A 172 -2.25 -15.30 -10.83
N HIS A 173 -1.27 -16.13 -10.50
CA HIS A 173 -0.43 -16.85 -11.48
C HIS A 173 0.24 -15.93 -12.50
N ASN A 174 0.66 -14.73 -12.08
CA ASN A 174 1.26 -13.70 -12.93
C ASN A 174 0.33 -13.20 -14.06
N GLU A 175 -0.99 -13.46 -13.98
CA GLU A 175 -2.00 -13.03 -14.95
C GLU A 175 -2.59 -11.66 -14.61
N MET A 176 -1.72 -10.66 -14.47
CA MET A 176 -2.10 -9.28 -14.19
C MET A 176 -1.22 -8.27 -14.94
N TRP A 177 -1.60 -7.00 -14.86
CA TRP A 177 -0.76 -5.88 -15.30
C TRP A 177 -0.22 -5.15 -14.07
N ASN A 178 1.05 -4.79 -14.11
CA ASN A 178 1.71 -3.99 -13.07
C ASN A 178 2.18 -2.66 -13.66
N GLY A 179 2.09 -1.59 -12.88
CA GLY A 179 2.61 -0.27 -13.24
C GLY A 179 3.36 0.40 -12.09
N ILE A 180 4.47 1.04 -12.40
CA ILE A 180 5.20 1.91 -11.47
C ILE A 180 5.01 3.37 -11.89
N THR A 181 4.67 4.26 -10.97
CA THR A 181 4.59 5.71 -11.24
C THR A 181 5.70 6.50 -10.55
N TYR A 182 6.18 7.53 -11.24
CA TYR A 182 7.16 8.49 -10.73
C TYR A 182 6.51 9.74 -10.14
N TYR A 183 5.19 9.78 -10.16
CA TYR A 183 4.38 10.92 -9.79
C TYR A 183 3.28 10.48 -8.84
N TRP A 184 3.02 11.32 -7.83
CA TRP A 184 1.84 11.22 -6.97
C TRP A 184 0.61 11.65 -7.78
N TYR A 185 -0.21 10.70 -8.24
CA TYR A 185 -1.39 11.02 -9.04
C TYR A 185 -2.68 10.50 -8.44
N ASN A 186 -3.64 11.41 -8.33
CA ASN A 186 -5.05 11.10 -8.14
C ASN A 186 -5.71 10.96 -9.53
N ILE A 187 -6.18 9.75 -9.86
CA ILE A 187 -6.84 9.44 -11.15
C ILE A 187 -8.21 10.13 -11.35
N TYR A 188 -8.78 10.76 -10.32
CA TYR A 188 -10.13 11.33 -10.33
C TYR A 188 -10.22 12.79 -10.79
N SER A 189 -9.11 13.51 -10.96
CA SER A 189 -9.15 14.94 -11.23
C SER A 189 -8.39 15.38 -12.49
N ASN A 190 -9.09 16.02 -13.43
CA ASN A 190 -8.50 16.89 -14.47
C ASN A 190 -8.01 18.24 -13.92
N VAL A 191 -7.96 18.36 -12.59
CA VAL A 191 -7.66 19.57 -11.80
C VAL A 191 -6.61 19.14 -10.78
N PRO A 192 -5.59 19.95 -10.46
CA PRO A 192 -4.60 19.58 -9.46
C PRO A 192 -5.29 19.53 -8.10
N THR A 193 -5.47 18.34 -7.54
CA THR A 193 -5.83 18.18 -6.13
C THR A 193 -5.02 17.03 -5.57
N ASN A 194 -4.03 17.40 -4.76
CA ASN A 194 -3.21 16.50 -3.97
C ASN A 194 -4.12 15.61 -3.12
N GLY A 195 -3.92 14.30 -3.21
CA GLY A 195 -4.37 13.40 -2.15
C GLY A 195 -3.70 13.83 -0.83
N LEU A 196 -4.52 14.31 0.10
CA LEU A 196 -4.33 14.35 1.55
C LEU A 196 -3.11 15.06 2.19
N THR A 197 -2.25 15.79 1.47
CA THR A 197 -1.49 16.89 2.09
C THR A 197 -1.29 18.08 1.13
N SER A 198 -1.70 19.25 1.61
CA SER A 198 -1.37 20.56 1.06
C SER A 198 0.15 20.79 1.11
N SER A 199 0.83 20.96 -0.04
CA SER A 199 1.99 21.87 -0.20
C SER A 199 2.93 21.63 -1.40
N SER A 200 2.80 20.61 -2.25
CA SER A 200 3.69 20.49 -3.43
C SER A 200 3.11 21.15 -4.68
N SER A 201 3.80 22.18 -5.17
CA SER A 201 3.42 23.08 -6.26
C SER A 201 3.87 22.61 -7.65
N SER A 202 4.02 21.30 -7.90
CA SER A 202 4.42 20.83 -9.22
C SER A 202 3.22 20.77 -10.17
N SER A 203 3.40 21.31 -11.37
CA SER A 203 2.42 21.16 -12.45
C SER A 203 2.27 19.68 -12.79
N VAL A 204 1.02 19.20 -12.78
CA VAL A 204 0.68 17.86 -13.29
C VAL A 204 1.07 17.78 -14.76
N ASN A 205 1.81 16.75 -15.16
CA ASN A 205 2.03 16.45 -16.57
C ASN A 205 0.71 15.93 -17.17
N VAL A 206 -0.06 16.85 -17.77
CA VAL A 206 -1.41 16.58 -18.30
C VAL A 206 -1.41 15.44 -19.33
N THR A 207 -0.34 15.30 -20.11
CA THR A 207 -0.19 14.23 -21.09
C THR A 207 -0.15 12.88 -20.38
N VAL A 208 0.75 12.70 -19.41
CA VAL A 208 0.89 11.46 -18.63
C VAL A 208 -0.41 11.12 -17.90
N ALA A 209 -1.04 12.11 -17.24
CA ALA A 209 -2.30 11.91 -16.53
C ALA A 209 -3.44 11.44 -17.45
N ARG A 210 -3.56 12.05 -18.64
CA ARG A 210 -4.57 11.63 -19.64
C ARG A 210 -4.32 10.20 -20.12
N THR A 211 -3.06 9.84 -20.38
CA THR A 211 -2.70 8.48 -20.79
C THR A 211 -3.00 7.46 -19.68
N MET A 212 -2.75 7.78 -18.41
CA MET A 212 -3.14 6.93 -17.26
C MET A 212 -4.66 6.73 -17.17
N GLN A 213 -5.44 7.81 -17.33
CA GLN A 213 -6.90 7.73 -17.40
C GLN A 213 -7.37 6.84 -18.56
N GLN A 214 -6.71 6.90 -19.72
CA GLN A 214 -7.01 6.03 -20.86
C GLN A 214 -6.68 4.55 -20.57
N TYR A 215 -5.67 4.22 -19.76
CA TYR A 215 -5.47 2.85 -19.31
C TYR A 215 -6.57 2.39 -18.36
N LEU A 216 -6.91 3.21 -17.37
CA LEU A 216 -7.97 2.92 -16.41
C LEU A 216 -9.32 2.73 -17.11
N LEU A 217 -9.71 3.66 -17.98
CA LEU A 217 -10.97 3.58 -18.72
C LEU A 217 -10.99 2.39 -19.67
N ALA A 218 -9.88 2.06 -20.34
CA ALA A 218 -9.80 0.86 -21.17
C ALA A 218 -10.05 -0.39 -20.33
N PHE A 219 -9.42 -0.49 -19.15
CA PHE A 219 -9.64 -1.60 -18.24
C PHE A 219 -11.08 -1.67 -17.70
N VAL A 220 -11.67 -0.55 -17.26
CA VAL A 220 -13.05 -0.51 -16.75
C VAL A 220 -14.05 -0.93 -17.82
N LEU A 221 -13.85 -0.48 -19.07
CA LEU A 221 -14.79 -0.73 -20.17
C LEU A 221 -14.67 -2.15 -20.76
N THR A 222 -13.46 -2.75 -20.74
CA THR A 222 -13.21 -3.99 -21.50
C THR A 222 -12.54 -5.11 -20.71
N GLY A 223 -12.11 -4.85 -19.47
CA GLY A 223 -11.27 -5.75 -18.68
C GLY A 223 -9.82 -5.84 -19.16
N ASN A 224 -9.39 -5.03 -20.12
CA ASN A 224 -8.02 -5.04 -20.64
C ASN A 224 -7.51 -3.62 -20.93
N PRO A 225 -6.39 -3.19 -20.29
CA PRO A 225 -5.89 -1.82 -20.37
C PRO A 225 -5.38 -1.43 -21.77
N ASN A 226 -5.21 -2.39 -22.70
CA ASN A 226 -4.63 -2.17 -24.03
C ASN A 226 -5.66 -2.07 -25.16
N THR A 227 -6.96 -2.18 -24.89
CA THR A 227 -7.98 -2.37 -25.95
C THR A 227 -8.47 -1.09 -26.63
N LEU A 228 -8.37 0.06 -25.94
CA LEU A 228 -8.84 1.36 -26.40
C LEU A 228 -7.67 2.36 -26.43
N TRP A 229 -7.73 3.35 -27.34
CA TRP A 229 -6.69 4.38 -27.54
C TRP A 229 -5.30 3.81 -27.84
N LEU A 230 -5.20 2.92 -28.82
CA LEU A 230 -3.95 2.25 -29.21
C LEU A 230 -2.87 3.22 -29.67
N ASP A 231 -3.24 4.31 -30.34
CA ASP A 231 -2.30 5.31 -30.86
C ASP A 231 -1.80 6.28 -29.76
N ASP A 232 -2.51 6.37 -28.64
CA ASP A 232 -2.19 7.29 -27.53
C ASP A 232 -1.35 6.63 -26.43
N LYS A 233 -1.20 5.30 -26.48
CA LYS A 233 -0.63 4.48 -25.40
C LYS A 233 0.38 3.48 -25.95
N ILE A 234 1.46 3.27 -25.18
CA ILE A 234 2.30 2.09 -25.40
C ILE A 234 1.55 0.81 -24.97
N TYR A 235 2.03 -0.35 -25.39
CA TYR A 235 1.44 -1.60 -24.93
C TYR A 235 1.84 -1.87 -23.47
N CYS A 236 0.88 -2.02 -22.56
CA CYS A 236 1.11 -2.46 -21.18
C CYS A 236 1.21 -4.00 -21.13
N PRO A 237 2.41 -4.57 -20.91
CA PRO A 237 2.58 -6.01 -20.89
C PRO A 237 1.92 -6.63 -19.67
N LYS A 238 1.39 -7.84 -19.84
CA LYS A 238 1.07 -8.69 -18.68
C LYS A 238 2.35 -9.10 -17.99
N TYR A 239 2.31 -9.21 -16.67
CA TYR A 239 3.41 -9.54 -15.78
C TYR A 239 3.91 -11.01 -15.88
N ARG A 240 3.77 -11.66 -17.05
CA ARG A 240 4.19 -13.07 -17.28
C ARG A 240 5.72 -13.22 -17.23
N ASN A 241 6.30 -14.23 -17.89
CA ASN A 241 7.72 -14.58 -17.83
C ASN A 241 8.74 -13.48 -18.16
N ALA A 242 8.33 -12.37 -18.77
CA ALA A 242 9.22 -11.23 -19.06
C ALA A 242 9.23 -10.17 -17.96
N THR A 243 8.40 -10.35 -16.90
CA THR A 243 8.27 -9.49 -15.72
C THR A 243 8.41 -7.99 -16.00
N ASN A 244 7.73 -7.55 -17.05
CA ASN A 244 7.80 -6.18 -17.50
C ASN A 244 6.70 -5.35 -16.82
N THR A 245 7.07 -4.19 -16.32
CA THR A 245 6.18 -3.22 -15.68
C THR A 245 6.07 -2.00 -16.57
N ILE A 246 4.87 -1.42 -16.70
CA ILE A 246 4.75 -0.11 -17.33
C ILE A 246 5.22 0.98 -16.35
N SER A 247 6.12 1.83 -16.80
CA SER A 247 6.62 2.98 -16.04
C SER A 247 5.92 4.25 -16.51
N PHE A 248 5.15 4.85 -15.61
CA PHE A 248 4.52 6.16 -15.79
C PHE A 248 5.51 7.27 -15.45
N ASN A 249 6.47 7.50 -16.36
CA ASN A 249 7.37 8.65 -16.36
C ASN A 249 6.96 9.65 -17.47
N THR A 250 7.74 10.72 -17.68
CA THR A 250 7.44 11.76 -18.68
C THR A 250 7.13 11.23 -20.08
N THR A 251 7.77 10.13 -20.49
CA THR A 251 7.66 9.56 -21.84
C THR A 251 6.82 8.30 -21.91
N MET A 252 6.45 7.72 -20.76
CA MET A 252 6.02 6.33 -20.61
C MET A 252 7.05 5.33 -21.15
N SER A 253 7.37 4.29 -20.39
CA SER A 253 8.30 3.27 -20.86
C SER A 253 7.98 1.91 -20.28
N ILE A 254 8.52 0.86 -20.88
CA ILE A 254 8.57 -0.45 -20.24
C ILE A 254 9.85 -0.54 -19.43
N THR A 255 9.75 -0.96 -18.18
CA THR A 255 10.88 -1.18 -17.28
C THR A 255 10.89 -2.62 -16.79
N PHE A 256 12.04 -3.05 -16.27
CA PHE A 256 12.17 -4.30 -15.57
C PHE A 256 11.33 -4.30 -14.30
N ASP A 257 11.01 -5.53 -13.91
CA ASP A 257 10.33 -5.87 -12.68
C ASP A 257 10.89 -5.19 -11.45
N ASP A 258 10.01 -4.52 -10.72
CA ASP A 258 10.27 -3.93 -9.42
C ASP A 258 9.67 -4.72 -8.25
N LEU A 259 9.01 -5.85 -8.50
CA LEU A 259 8.51 -6.75 -7.46
C LEU A 259 9.34 -8.04 -7.33
N ALA A 260 9.84 -8.67 -8.41
CA ALA A 260 10.68 -9.89 -8.28
C ALA A 260 12.15 -9.54 -8.05
N ASN A 261 12.46 -8.95 -6.90
CA ASN A 261 13.82 -8.68 -6.43
C ASN A 261 14.02 -9.19 -5.01
N ASP A 262 15.29 -9.38 -4.61
CA ASP A 262 15.65 -9.95 -3.30
C ASP A 262 15.04 -9.19 -2.12
N LYS A 263 14.83 -7.88 -2.24
CA LYS A 263 14.23 -7.06 -1.17
C LYS A 263 12.74 -7.35 -0.97
N THR A 264 12.02 -7.59 -2.06
CA THR A 264 10.56 -7.80 -2.04
C THR A 264 10.21 -9.26 -1.79
N LEU A 265 11.10 -10.17 -2.17
CA LEU A 265 10.98 -11.61 -1.89
C LEU A 265 11.23 -11.95 -0.42
N PHE A 266 12.08 -11.17 0.24
CA PHE A 266 12.42 -11.32 1.65
C PHE A 266 11.36 -10.64 2.53
#